data_AF-A0A1H9YWQ1-F1
#
_entry.id   AF-A0A1H9YWQ1-F1
#
_cell.length_a   1.000
_cell.length_b   1.000
_cell.length_c   1.000
_cell.angle_alpha   90.00
_cell.angle_beta   90.00
_cell.angle_gamma   90.00
#
_symmetry.space_group_name_H-M   'P 1'
#
loop_
_entity.id
_entity.type
_entity.pdbx_description
1 polymer ?
#
loop_
_entity_poly.entity_id
_entity_poly.type
_entity_poly.pdbx_seq_one_letter_code
_entity_poly.pdbx_strand_id
1 'polypeptide(L)'
;MNEQSIQKIMENLDESQSKVEQNAFDAINSSDTTLNLVKQGNECIKELSEKIDILNSVMQKTAENMINMEKLTKKIEGVAGVIAGIANKTNMLALNASIEAARAGEQGRGFSVVANEVRELAGQSAKSSSEIKDTIQSVQQFTAQMVSEMDELKRLVNEQSQVNTSAGEIFDQILEAAHVANDVSRNMEHEIAYQREITDEVKKALQ
;
A
#
# COMPACT_ATOMS: atom_id res chain seq x y z
N MET A 1 -14.05 -68.77 -24.00
CA MET A 1 -12.68 -68.18 -23.96
C MET A 1 -11.70 -69.31 -23.74
N ASN A 2 -10.54 -69.33 -24.42
CA ASN A 2 -9.48 -70.28 -24.06
C ASN A 2 -8.66 -69.73 -22.88
N GLU A 3 -7.99 -70.60 -22.14
CA GLU A 3 -7.19 -70.30 -20.95
C GLU A 3 -6.09 -69.24 -21.21
N GLN A 4 -5.42 -69.31 -22.37
CA GLN A 4 -4.41 -68.32 -22.80
C GLN A 4 -4.99 -66.89 -22.93
N SER A 5 -6.26 -66.78 -23.32
CA SER A 5 -6.93 -65.48 -23.46
C SER A 5 -7.18 -64.84 -22.09
N ILE A 6 -7.49 -65.66 -21.07
CA ILE A 6 -7.70 -65.18 -19.69
C ILE A 6 -6.36 -64.75 -19.08
N GLN A 7 -5.30 -65.54 -19.30
CA GLN A 7 -3.96 -65.22 -18.82
C GLN A 7 -3.45 -63.88 -19.38
N LYS A 8 -3.67 -63.62 -20.68
CA LYS A 8 -3.30 -62.33 -21.29
C LYS A 8 -4.12 -61.14 -20.75
N ILE A 9 -5.40 -61.35 -20.42
CA ILE A 9 -6.22 -60.31 -19.78
C ILE A 9 -5.69 -60.00 -18.38
N MET A 10 -5.29 -61.02 -17.61
CA MET A 10 -4.69 -60.83 -16.28
C MET A 10 -3.37 -60.08 -16.33
N GLU A 11 -2.47 -60.42 -17.26
CA GLU A 11 -1.20 -59.69 -17.42
C GLU A 11 -1.45 -58.20 -17.74
N ASN A 12 -2.39 -57.91 -18.65
CA ASN A 12 -2.76 -56.53 -18.96
C ASN A 12 -3.43 -55.83 -17.76
N LEU A 13 -4.20 -56.55 -16.94
CA LEU A 13 -4.84 -56.01 -15.75
C LEU A 13 -3.82 -55.69 -14.66
N ASP A 14 -2.84 -56.55 -14.42
CA ASP A 14 -1.72 -56.31 -13.49
C ASP A 14 -0.90 -55.08 -13.90
N GLU A 15 -0.61 -54.94 -15.20
CA GLU A 15 0.06 -53.75 -15.75
C GLU A 15 -0.78 -52.49 -15.53
N SER A 16 -2.09 -52.56 -15.84
CA SER A 16 -3.02 -51.45 -15.65
C SER A 16 -3.13 -51.06 -14.17
N GLN A 17 -3.25 -52.02 -13.26
CA GLN A 17 -3.32 -51.78 -11.81
C GLN A 17 -2.05 -51.10 -11.30
N SER A 18 -0.88 -51.57 -11.72
CA SER A 18 0.41 -50.97 -11.33
C SER A 18 0.54 -49.53 -11.83
N LYS A 19 0.04 -49.24 -13.04
CA LYS A 19 0.02 -47.88 -13.59
C LYS A 19 -0.94 -46.95 -12.84
N VAL A 20 -2.11 -47.45 -12.46
CA VAL A 20 -3.09 -46.70 -11.68
C VAL A 20 -2.56 -46.44 -10.25
N GLU A 21 -1.84 -47.41 -9.66
CA GLU A 21 -1.20 -47.28 -8.34
C GLU A 21 -0.15 -46.18 -8.36
N GLN A 22 0.70 -46.17 -9.38
CA GLN A 22 1.67 -45.11 -9.57
C GLN A 22 1.00 -43.73 -9.76
N ASN A 23 -0.06 -43.64 -10.56
CA ASN A 23 -0.79 -42.39 -10.74
C ASN A 23 -1.43 -41.89 -9.44
N ALA A 24 -1.99 -42.79 -8.62
CA ALA A 24 -2.55 -42.46 -7.32
C ALA A 24 -1.47 -41.90 -6.38
N PHE A 25 -0.32 -42.58 -6.32
CA PHE A 25 0.84 -42.13 -5.53
C PHE A 25 1.35 -40.75 -5.97
N ASP A 26 1.51 -40.54 -7.28
CA ASP A 26 1.94 -39.25 -7.82
C ASP A 26 0.94 -38.13 -7.49
N ALA A 27 -0.36 -38.43 -7.55
CA ALA A 27 -1.42 -37.49 -7.21
C ALA A 27 -1.48 -37.16 -5.70
N ILE A 28 -1.18 -38.13 -4.82
CA ILE A 28 -1.03 -37.86 -3.36
C ILE A 28 0.13 -36.91 -3.13
N ASN A 29 1.32 -37.21 -3.67
CA ASN A 29 2.50 -36.36 -3.51
C ASN A 29 2.29 -34.95 -4.08
N SER A 30 1.63 -34.85 -5.24
CA SER A 30 1.28 -33.57 -5.84
C SER A 30 0.29 -32.79 -4.97
N SER A 31 -0.72 -33.46 -4.40
CA SER A 31 -1.69 -32.83 -3.50
C SER A 31 -1.03 -32.34 -2.22
N ASP A 32 -0.16 -33.14 -1.59
CA ASP A 32 0.60 -32.75 -0.40
C ASP A 32 1.53 -31.55 -0.68
N THR A 33 2.14 -31.51 -1.86
CA THR A 33 2.93 -30.36 -2.30
C THR A 33 2.05 -29.12 -2.46
N THR A 34 0.89 -29.24 -3.11
CA THR A 34 -0.08 -28.15 -3.26
C THR A 34 -0.57 -27.64 -1.90
N LEU A 35 -0.90 -28.53 -0.95
CA LEU A 35 -1.32 -28.14 0.41
C LEU A 35 -0.24 -27.29 1.11
N ASN A 36 1.03 -27.66 0.98
CA ASN A 36 2.14 -26.89 1.53
C ASN A 36 2.30 -25.52 0.85
N LEU A 37 2.19 -25.46 -0.48
CA LEU A 37 2.27 -24.20 -1.23
C LEU A 37 1.12 -23.25 -0.89
N VAL A 38 -0.10 -23.78 -0.77
CA VAL A 38 -1.27 -22.99 -0.35
C VAL A 38 -1.09 -22.44 1.05
N LYS A 39 -0.56 -23.24 1.99
CA LYS A 39 -0.26 -22.76 3.35
C LYS A 39 0.72 -21.57 3.32
N GLN A 40 1.80 -21.67 2.55
CA GLN A 40 2.75 -20.56 2.37
C GLN A 40 2.08 -19.35 1.68
N GLY A 41 1.20 -19.59 0.70
CA GLY A 41 0.40 -18.56 0.05
C GLY A 41 -0.48 -17.81 1.05
N ASN A 42 -1.20 -18.52 1.91
CA ASN A 42 -2.04 -17.94 2.96
C ASN A 42 -1.23 -17.16 4.01
N GLU A 43 -0.04 -17.62 4.38
CA GLU A 43 0.88 -16.85 5.23
C GLU A 43 1.27 -15.51 4.56
N CYS A 44 1.55 -15.52 3.26
CA CYS A 44 1.85 -14.30 2.49
C CYS A 44 0.65 -13.35 2.40
N ILE A 45 -0.57 -13.86 2.16
CA ILE A 45 -1.81 -13.06 2.15
C ILE A 45 -2.06 -12.40 3.51
N LYS A 46 -1.80 -13.13 4.60
CA LYS A 46 -1.91 -12.59 5.96
C LYS A 46 -0.90 -11.47 6.19
N GLU A 47 0.37 -11.68 5.84
CA GLU A 47 1.39 -10.64 5.98
C GLU A 47 1.02 -9.40 5.15
N LEU A 48 0.56 -9.60 3.91
CA LEU A 48 0.12 -8.50 3.04
C LEU A 48 -1.07 -7.73 3.64
N SER A 49 -2.03 -8.43 4.27
CA SER A 49 -3.13 -7.78 5.00
C SER A 49 -2.62 -6.89 6.13
N GLU A 50 -1.67 -7.38 6.93
CA GLU A 50 -1.06 -6.60 8.01
C GLU A 50 -0.32 -5.36 7.47
N LYS A 51 0.40 -5.49 6.34
CA LYS A 51 1.05 -4.35 5.69
C LYS A 51 0.05 -3.32 5.17
N ILE A 52 -1.08 -3.75 4.62
CA ILE A 52 -2.15 -2.86 4.16
C ILE A 52 -2.73 -2.06 5.32
N ASP A 53 -2.95 -2.69 6.48
CA ASP A 53 -3.45 -2.02 7.68
C ASP A 53 -2.46 -0.98 8.23
N ILE A 54 -1.17 -1.32 8.28
CA ILE A 54 -0.11 -0.39 8.66
C ILE A 54 -0.09 0.80 7.71
N LEU A 55 -0.19 0.53 6.41
CA LEU A 55 -0.14 1.56 5.38
C LEU A 55 -1.34 2.51 5.48
N ASN A 56 -2.55 1.98 5.70
CA ASN A 56 -3.74 2.78 6.01
C ASN A 56 -3.54 3.70 7.23
N SER A 57 -2.93 3.19 8.30
CA SER A 57 -2.63 3.99 9.51
C SER A 57 -1.64 5.12 9.22
N VAL A 58 -0.56 4.83 8.48
CA VAL A 58 0.45 5.82 8.09
C VAL A 58 -0.17 6.91 7.20
N MET A 59 -1.03 6.52 6.28
CA MET A 59 -1.75 7.45 5.42
C MET A 59 -2.66 8.39 6.20
N GLN A 60 -3.47 7.85 7.12
CA GLN A 60 -4.34 8.66 7.96
C GLN A 60 -3.53 9.69 8.76
N LYS A 61 -2.44 9.25 9.40
CA LYS A 61 -1.54 10.13 10.14
C LYS A 61 -0.91 11.21 9.25
N THR A 62 -0.58 10.86 8.01
CA THR A 62 0.00 11.81 7.04
C THR A 62 -1.04 12.85 6.62
N ALA A 63 -2.30 12.45 6.39
CA ALA A 63 -3.40 13.36 6.12
C ALA A 63 -3.63 14.35 7.29
N GLU A 64 -3.61 13.86 8.54
CA GLU A 64 -3.72 14.71 9.73
C GLU A 64 -2.57 15.72 9.83
N ASN A 65 -1.33 15.30 9.52
CA ASN A 65 -0.17 16.18 9.50
C ASN A 65 -0.30 17.29 8.44
N MET A 66 -0.86 16.99 7.27
CA MET A 66 -1.10 17.99 6.23
C MET A 66 -2.15 19.02 6.66
N ILE A 67 -3.23 18.59 7.31
CA ILE A 67 -4.24 19.50 7.89
C ILE A 67 -3.57 20.43 8.93
N ASN A 68 -2.66 19.90 9.75
CA ASN A 68 -1.92 20.72 10.70
C ASN A 68 -0.95 21.70 10.02
N MET A 69 -0.30 21.29 8.93
CA MET A 69 0.55 22.16 8.10
C MET A 69 -0.26 23.31 7.50
N GLU A 70 -1.46 23.05 7.01
CA GLU A 70 -2.38 24.07 6.50
C GLU A 70 -2.76 25.11 7.59
N LYS A 71 -3.04 24.65 8.82
CA LYS A 71 -3.33 25.54 9.95
C LYS A 71 -2.12 26.40 10.33
N LEU A 72 -0.93 25.81 10.37
CA LEU A 72 0.31 26.52 10.72
C LEU A 72 0.67 27.57 9.67
N THR A 73 0.57 27.23 8.39
CA THR A 73 0.84 28.15 7.28
C THR A 73 -0.13 29.33 7.28
N LYS A 74 -1.43 29.10 7.50
CA LYS A 74 -2.43 30.18 7.70
C LYS A 74 -2.08 31.10 8.87
N LYS A 75 -1.57 30.54 9.97
CA LYS A 75 -1.13 31.36 11.12
C LYS A 75 0.09 32.22 10.77
N ILE A 76 1.05 31.67 10.04
CA ILE A 76 2.24 32.42 9.58
C ILE A 76 1.84 33.52 8.60
N GLU A 77 0.91 33.24 7.68
CA GLU A 77 0.36 34.25 6.77
C GLU A 77 -0.25 35.44 7.53
N GLY A 78 -1.03 35.16 8.58
CA GLY A 78 -1.59 36.20 9.44
C GLY A 78 -0.51 37.06 10.14
N VAL A 79 0.55 36.44 10.65
CA VAL A 79 1.68 37.16 11.27
C VAL A 79 2.43 38.01 10.24
N ALA A 80 2.71 37.47 9.05
CA ALA A 80 3.34 38.21 7.96
C ALA A 80 2.49 39.43 7.54
N GLY A 81 1.16 39.27 7.50
CA GLY A 81 0.23 40.38 7.25
C GLY A 81 0.30 41.48 8.31
N VAL A 82 0.41 41.12 9.59
CA VAL A 82 0.59 42.09 10.69
C VAL A 82 1.92 42.83 10.54
N ILE A 83 3.03 42.14 10.24
CA ILE A 83 4.34 42.76 10.05
C ILE A 83 4.30 43.73 8.86
N ALA A 84 3.71 43.32 7.73
CA ALA A 84 3.52 44.20 6.58
C ALA A 84 2.70 45.46 6.93
N GLY A 85 1.66 45.31 7.76
CA GLY A 85 0.87 46.43 8.28
C GLY A 85 1.68 47.38 9.16
N ILE A 86 2.51 46.84 10.07
CA ILE A 86 3.42 47.61 10.92
C ILE A 86 4.44 48.35 10.06
N ALA A 87 5.08 47.67 9.11
CA ALA A 87 6.05 48.23 8.18
C ALA A 87 5.45 49.41 7.38
N ASN A 88 4.25 49.24 6.84
CA ASN A 88 3.55 50.33 6.14
C ASN A 88 3.25 51.53 7.04
N LYS A 89 2.82 51.30 8.29
CA LYS A 89 2.56 52.38 9.25
C LYS A 89 3.84 53.09 9.66
N THR A 90 4.92 52.36 9.90
CA THR A 90 6.24 52.90 10.22
C THR A 90 6.78 53.73 9.05
N ASN A 91 6.63 53.25 7.82
CA ASN A 91 7.02 53.98 6.60
C ASN A 91 6.27 55.32 6.49
N MET A 92 4.95 55.33 6.77
CA MET A 92 4.16 56.56 6.79
C MET A 92 4.57 57.52 7.92
N LEU A 93 4.86 57.02 9.11
CA LEU A 93 5.34 57.82 10.24
C LEU A 93 6.71 58.44 9.93
N ALA A 94 7.62 57.65 9.35
CA ALA A 94 8.95 58.09 8.94
C ALA A 94 8.87 59.17 7.85
N LEU A 95 7.97 59.01 6.87
CA LEU A 95 7.71 60.04 5.86
C LEU A 95 7.26 61.36 6.50
N ASN A 96 6.31 61.32 7.43
CA ASN A 96 5.84 62.52 8.13
C ASN A 96 6.98 63.17 8.94
N ALA A 97 7.84 62.37 9.58
CA ALA A 97 9.00 62.86 10.30
C ALA A 97 10.03 63.52 9.37
N SER A 98 10.31 62.93 8.19
CA SER A 98 11.20 63.54 7.19
C SER A 98 10.67 64.89 6.69
N ILE A 99 9.34 65.01 6.49
CA ILE A 99 8.70 66.26 6.09
C ILE A 99 8.85 67.34 7.17
N GLU A 100 8.57 67.00 8.44
CA GLU A 100 8.67 67.96 9.53
C GLU A 100 10.13 68.35 9.82
N ALA A 101 11.07 67.41 9.67
CA ALA A 101 12.50 67.67 9.75
C ALA A 101 12.97 68.65 8.66
N ALA A 102 12.47 68.52 7.42
CA ALA A 102 12.75 69.47 6.35
C ALA A 102 12.18 70.88 6.68
N ARG A 103 11.01 70.93 7.32
CA ARG A 103 10.34 72.17 7.74
C ARG A 103 11.11 72.92 8.82
N ALA A 104 11.81 72.20 9.71
CA ALA A 104 12.66 72.78 10.75
C ALA A 104 14.02 73.32 10.24
N GLY A 105 14.33 73.17 8.95
CA GLY A 105 15.56 73.69 8.32
C GLY A 105 16.83 73.06 8.90
N GLU A 106 17.85 73.88 9.19
CA GLU A 106 19.14 73.41 9.73
C GLU A 106 18.99 72.62 11.04
N GLN A 107 18.03 72.98 11.90
CA GLN A 107 17.80 72.29 13.18
C GLN A 107 17.22 70.88 13.01
N GLY A 108 16.61 70.58 11.86
CA GLY A 108 16.00 69.28 11.56
C GLY A 108 16.92 68.30 10.83
N ARG A 109 18.14 68.70 10.45
CA ARG A 109 19.04 67.87 9.62
C ARG A 109 19.31 66.48 10.21
N GLY A 110 19.61 66.39 11.51
CA GLY A 110 19.84 65.12 12.19
C GLY A 110 18.59 64.22 12.21
N PHE A 111 17.42 64.81 12.46
CA PHE A 111 16.14 64.09 12.43
C PHE A 111 15.78 63.60 11.03
N SER A 112 16.11 64.37 9.98
CA SER A 112 15.88 63.96 8.59
C SER A 112 16.65 62.70 8.21
N VAL A 113 17.91 62.58 8.66
CA VAL A 113 18.74 61.38 8.43
C VAL A 113 18.10 60.17 9.11
N VAL A 114 17.71 60.28 10.38
CA VAL A 114 17.08 59.19 11.12
C VAL A 114 15.74 58.79 10.49
N ALA A 115 14.92 59.76 10.08
CA ALA A 115 13.64 59.48 9.45
C ALA A 115 13.79 58.74 8.11
N ASN A 116 14.80 59.07 7.31
CA ASN A 116 15.10 58.34 6.07
C ASN A 116 15.57 56.90 6.35
N GLU A 117 16.41 56.68 7.36
CA GLU A 117 16.86 55.34 7.75
C GLU A 117 15.70 54.46 8.22
N VAL A 118 14.81 54.99 9.07
CA VAL A 118 13.61 54.29 9.53
C VAL A 118 12.69 53.95 8.35
N ARG A 119 12.58 54.85 7.37
CA ARG A 119 11.79 54.63 6.16
C ARG A 119 12.37 53.49 5.31
N GLU A 120 13.69 53.43 5.17
CA GLU A 120 14.37 52.34 4.44
C GLU A 120 14.16 50.99 5.14
N LEU A 121 14.35 50.92 6.46
CA LEU A 121 14.10 49.72 7.26
C LEU A 121 12.64 49.25 7.17
N ALA A 122 11.69 50.20 7.18
CA ALA A 122 10.29 49.89 6.99
C ALA A 122 10.00 49.31 5.59
N GLY A 123 10.63 49.87 4.55
CA GLY A 123 10.55 49.32 3.19
C GLY A 123 11.12 47.91 3.07
N GLN A 124 12.28 47.65 3.68
CA GLN A 124 12.87 46.30 3.74
C GLN A 124 11.96 45.32 4.49
N SER A 125 11.38 45.73 5.62
CA SER A 125 10.46 44.90 6.40
C SER A 125 9.17 44.53 5.63
N ALA A 126 8.62 45.49 4.87
CA ALA A 126 7.48 45.23 3.99
C ALA A 126 7.83 44.23 2.88
N LYS A 127 9.01 44.39 2.27
CA LYS A 127 9.50 43.47 1.22
C LYS A 127 9.67 42.05 1.76
N SER A 128 10.36 41.88 2.89
CA SER A 128 10.54 40.56 3.50
C SER A 128 9.21 39.92 3.91
N SER A 129 8.23 40.71 4.36
CA SER A 129 6.89 40.20 4.67
C SER A 129 6.17 39.68 3.42
N SER A 130 6.38 40.32 2.26
CA SER A 130 5.87 39.83 0.98
C SER A 130 6.51 38.52 0.56
N GLU A 131 7.85 38.41 0.65
CA GLU A 131 8.58 37.19 0.31
C GLU A 131 8.15 35.99 1.19
N ILE A 132 7.89 36.25 2.49
CA ILE A 132 7.31 35.25 3.40
C ILE A 132 5.93 34.80 2.89
N LYS A 133 5.07 35.74 2.47
CA LYS A 133 3.73 35.42 1.98
C LYS A 133 3.79 34.53 0.72
N ASP A 134 4.65 34.87 -0.23
CA ASP A 134 4.82 34.09 -1.47
C ASP A 134 5.32 32.66 -1.18
N THR A 135 6.25 32.53 -0.23
CA THR A 135 6.73 31.23 0.25
C THR A 135 5.60 30.43 0.89
N ILE A 136 4.78 31.05 1.74
CA ILE A 136 3.65 30.38 2.39
C ILE A 136 2.60 29.93 1.39
N GLN A 137 2.30 30.73 0.36
CA GLN A 137 1.40 30.32 -0.72
C GLN A 137 1.91 29.08 -1.46
N SER A 138 3.22 29.04 -1.73
CA SER A 138 3.86 27.87 -2.37
C SER A 138 3.72 26.61 -1.50
N VAL A 139 3.92 26.75 -0.18
CA VAL A 139 3.74 25.64 0.78
C VAL A 139 2.28 25.20 0.87
N GLN A 140 1.31 26.12 0.84
CA GLN A 140 -0.11 25.81 0.84
C GLN A 140 -0.50 25.03 -0.43
N GLN A 141 -0.03 25.44 -1.60
CA GLN A 141 -0.29 24.75 -2.86
C GLN A 141 0.30 23.33 -2.84
N PHE A 142 1.54 23.17 -2.38
CA PHE A 142 2.18 21.86 -2.25
C PHE A 142 1.42 20.95 -1.26
N THR A 143 0.95 21.52 -0.15
CA THR A 143 0.15 20.78 0.85
C THR A 143 -1.17 20.31 0.24
N ALA A 144 -1.86 21.15 -0.53
CA ALA A 144 -3.10 20.80 -1.20
C ALA A 144 -2.89 19.67 -2.24
N GLN A 145 -1.79 19.71 -2.98
CA GLN A 145 -1.42 18.64 -3.90
C GLN A 145 -1.21 17.31 -3.15
N MET A 146 -0.44 17.32 -2.06
CA MET A 146 -0.20 16.10 -1.28
C MET A 146 -1.49 15.52 -0.68
N VAL A 147 -2.48 16.34 -0.32
CA VAL A 147 -3.81 15.87 0.12
C VAL A 147 -4.49 15.08 -1.01
N SER A 148 -4.49 15.61 -2.24
CA SER A 148 -5.05 14.91 -3.40
C SER A 148 -4.33 13.60 -3.70
N GLU A 149 -2.99 13.58 -3.56
CA GLU A 149 -2.19 12.36 -3.75
C GLU A 149 -2.49 11.30 -2.67
N MET A 150 -2.77 11.73 -1.43
CA MET A 150 -3.18 10.81 -0.36
C MET A 150 -4.57 10.22 -0.58
N ASP A 151 -5.51 10.99 -1.12
CA ASP A 151 -6.84 10.46 -1.48
C ASP A 151 -6.75 9.39 -2.57
N GLU A 152 -5.89 9.62 -3.58
CA GLU A 152 -5.64 8.62 -4.63
C GLU A 152 -4.95 7.38 -4.07
N LEU A 153 -3.94 7.57 -3.22
CA LEU A 153 -3.28 6.44 -2.56
C LEU A 153 -4.28 5.62 -1.73
N LYS A 154 -5.27 6.27 -1.11
CA LYS A 154 -6.28 5.58 -0.28
C LYS A 154 -7.15 4.67 -1.15
N ARG A 155 -7.48 5.13 -2.36
CA ARG A 155 -8.20 4.34 -3.35
C ARG A 155 -7.38 3.10 -3.76
N LEU A 156 -6.11 3.28 -4.11
CA LEU A 156 -5.23 2.18 -4.50
C LEU A 156 -5.07 1.13 -3.40
N VAL A 157 -5.00 1.55 -2.14
CA VAL A 157 -4.86 0.64 -1.00
C VAL A 157 -6.14 -0.16 -0.75
N ASN A 158 -7.30 0.45 -0.94
CA ASN A 158 -8.57 -0.27 -0.89
C ASN A 158 -8.68 -1.30 -2.02
N GLU A 159 -8.26 -0.95 -3.24
CA GLU A 159 -8.19 -1.89 -4.37
C GLU A 159 -7.23 -3.06 -4.06
N GLN A 160 -6.06 -2.76 -3.47
CA GLN A 160 -5.10 -3.78 -3.05
C GLN A 160 -5.68 -4.72 -1.98
N SER A 161 -6.46 -4.19 -1.04
CA SER A 161 -7.16 -4.98 -0.01
C SER A 161 -8.17 -5.95 -0.62
N GLN A 162 -8.93 -5.51 -1.63
CA GLN A 162 -9.86 -6.38 -2.36
C GLN A 162 -9.13 -7.50 -3.09
N VAL A 163 -8.05 -7.18 -3.82
CA VAL A 163 -7.23 -8.18 -4.51
C VAL A 163 -6.63 -9.18 -3.53
N ASN A 164 -6.13 -8.72 -2.38
CA ASN A 164 -5.59 -9.60 -1.34
C ASN A 164 -6.65 -10.56 -0.78
N THR A 165 -7.87 -10.07 -0.59
CA THR A 165 -9.01 -10.89 -0.13
C THR A 165 -9.36 -11.96 -1.16
N SER A 166 -9.51 -11.58 -2.43
CA SER A 166 -9.82 -12.52 -3.50
C SER A 166 -8.71 -13.57 -3.70
N ALA A 167 -7.44 -13.19 -3.52
CA ALA A 167 -6.33 -14.14 -3.57
C ALA A 167 -6.41 -15.18 -2.42
N GLY A 168 -6.81 -14.75 -1.21
CA GLY A 168 -7.08 -15.67 -0.10
C GLY A 168 -8.21 -16.66 -0.43
N GLU A 169 -9.33 -16.18 -0.98
CA GLU A 169 -10.45 -17.05 -1.40
C GLU A 169 -10.04 -18.08 -2.46
N ILE A 170 -9.17 -17.69 -3.40
CA ILE A 170 -8.62 -18.61 -4.41
C ILE A 170 -7.76 -19.68 -3.73
N PHE A 171 -6.91 -19.31 -2.76
CA PHE A 171 -6.10 -20.28 -2.04
C PHE A 171 -6.95 -21.26 -1.24
N ASP A 172 -8.04 -20.82 -0.62
CA ASP A 172 -8.98 -21.71 0.08
C ASP A 172 -9.64 -22.71 -0.89
N GLN A 173 -10.01 -22.29 -2.10
CA GLN A 173 -10.52 -23.20 -3.14
C GLN A 173 -9.46 -24.21 -3.60
N ILE A 174 -8.21 -23.78 -3.74
CA ILE A 174 -7.10 -24.70 -4.09
C ILE A 174 -6.85 -25.70 -2.96
N LEU A 175 -6.96 -25.27 -1.70
CA LEU A 175 -6.84 -26.14 -0.53
C LEU A 175 -7.89 -27.26 -0.57
N GLU A 176 -9.15 -26.89 -0.80
CA GLU A 176 -10.26 -27.84 -0.92
C GLU A 176 -10.05 -28.81 -2.08
N ALA A 177 -9.66 -28.31 -3.25
CA ALA A 177 -9.38 -29.15 -4.42
C ALA A 177 -8.24 -30.15 -4.16
N ALA A 178 -7.18 -29.73 -3.45
CA ALA A 178 -6.07 -30.60 -3.09
C ALA A 178 -6.48 -31.68 -2.08
N HIS A 179 -7.35 -31.36 -1.11
CA HIS A 179 -7.91 -32.37 -0.21
C HIS A 179 -8.75 -33.41 -0.94
N VAL A 180 -9.65 -32.97 -1.83
CA VAL A 180 -10.46 -33.87 -2.65
C VAL A 180 -9.58 -34.77 -3.51
N ALA A 181 -8.52 -34.22 -4.13
CA ALA A 181 -7.58 -35.00 -4.93
C ALA A 181 -6.85 -36.06 -4.07
N ASN A 182 -6.42 -35.71 -2.85
CA ASN A 182 -5.77 -36.65 -1.93
C ASN A 182 -6.72 -37.80 -1.55
N ASP A 183 -7.98 -37.48 -1.19
CA ASP A 183 -8.98 -38.47 -0.81
C ASP A 183 -9.33 -39.42 -1.96
N VAL A 184 -9.49 -38.89 -3.18
CA VAL A 184 -9.74 -39.70 -4.38
C VAL A 184 -8.57 -40.65 -4.66
N SER A 185 -7.32 -40.17 -4.53
CA SER A 185 -6.14 -41.01 -4.76
C SER A 185 -5.98 -42.09 -3.70
N ARG A 186 -6.28 -41.81 -2.42
CA ARG A 186 -6.28 -42.84 -1.37
C ARG A 186 -7.34 -43.91 -1.61
N ASN A 187 -8.53 -43.51 -2.03
CA ASN A 187 -9.58 -44.46 -2.41
C ASN A 187 -9.14 -45.31 -3.61
N MET A 188 -8.40 -44.74 -4.56
CA MET A 188 -7.84 -45.46 -5.70
C MET A 188 -6.83 -46.54 -5.27
N GLU A 189 -5.94 -46.25 -4.30
CA GLU A 189 -5.04 -47.26 -3.71
C GLU A 189 -5.82 -48.42 -3.06
N HIS A 190 -6.89 -48.11 -2.31
CA HIS A 190 -7.75 -49.13 -1.70
C HIS A 190 -8.45 -50.02 -2.75
N GLU A 191 -9.01 -49.42 -3.81
CA GLU A 191 -9.65 -50.18 -4.88
C GLU A 191 -8.66 -51.04 -5.66
N ILE A 192 -7.44 -50.58 -5.91
CA ILE A 192 -6.40 -51.39 -6.56
C ILE A 192 -6.00 -52.58 -5.69
N ALA A 193 -5.86 -52.39 -4.39
CA ALA A 193 -5.56 -53.48 -3.46
C ALA A 193 -6.65 -54.56 -3.51
N TYR A 194 -7.92 -54.16 -3.52
CA TYR A 194 -9.05 -55.08 -3.67
C TYR A 194 -9.07 -55.77 -5.05
N GLN A 195 -8.80 -55.04 -6.14
CA GLN A 195 -8.73 -55.64 -7.47
C GLN A 195 -7.58 -56.64 -7.61
N ARG A 196 -6.43 -56.41 -6.95
CA ARG A 196 -5.31 -57.37 -6.91
C ARG A 196 -5.72 -58.67 -6.21
N GLU A 197 -6.45 -58.59 -5.11
CA GLU A 197 -6.98 -59.77 -4.41
C GLU A 197 -7.88 -60.59 -5.34
N ILE A 198 -8.78 -59.94 -6.07
CA ILE A 198 -9.63 -60.61 -7.06
C ILE A 198 -8.79 -61.24 -8.19
N THR A 199 -7.82 -60.51 -8.75
CA THR A 199 -6.96 -61.05 -9.82
C THR A 199 -6.21 -62.30 -9.35
N ASP A 200 -5.68 -62.28 -8.11
CA ASP A 200 -4.99 -63.42 -7.50
C ASP A 200 -5.93 -64.61 -7.26
N GLU A 201 -7.17 -64.38 -6.82
CA GLU A 201 -8.17 -65.44 -6.68
C GLU A 201 -8.50 -66.11 -8.01
N VAL A 202 -8.73 -65.32 -9.06
CA VAL A 202 -9.01 -65.86 -10.40
C VAL A 202 -7.78 -66.61 -10.93
N LYS A 203 -6.57 -66.12 -10.67
CA LYS A 203 -5.32 -66.78 -11.08
C LYS A 203 -5.15 -68.14 -10.42
N LYS A 204 -5.52 -68.27 -9.14
CA LYS A 204 -5.56 -69.55 -8.41
C LYS A 204 -6.64 -70.49 -8.95
N ALA A 205 -7.79 -69.97 -9.37
CA ALA A 205 -8.90 -70.78 -9.90
C ALA A 205 -8.65 -71.35 -11.31
N LEU A 206 -7.69 -70.80 -12.05
CA LEU A 206 -7.30 -71.25 -13.40
C LEU A 206 -6.15 -72.28 -13.39
N GLN A 207 -5.49 -72.49 -12.25
CA GLN A 207 -4.45 -73.51 -12.04
C GLN A 207 -5.06 -74.85 -11.63
#